data_AF-A0A7G9RKL3-F1
#
_entry.id   AF-A0A7G9RKL3-F1
#
_cell.length_a   1.000
_cell.length_b   1.000
_cell.length_c   1.000
_cell.angle_alpha   90.00
_cell.angle_beta   90.00
_cell.angle_gamma   90.00
#
_symmetry.space_group_name_H-M   'P 1'
#
loop_
_entity.id
_entity.type
_entity.pdbx_description
1 polymer ?
#
loop_
_entity_poly.entity_id
_entity_poly.type
_entity_poly.pdbx_seq_one_letter_code
_entity_poly.pdbx_strand_id
1 'polypeptide(L)'
;MSASDFAEGGATPRKAAEPRHLFFKGIAGLLLGFPFSLWTSWLLMYTGLGPAVAPARDQVAMWIVIPLWCTVFSIVFLARSRARCVGGLVLANAVVGGLWWVMQ
;
A
#
# COMPACT_ATOMS: atom_id res chain seq x y z
N MET A 1 41.36 -30.73 -12.79
CA MET A 1 40.63 -29.45 -12.86
C MET A 1 40.09 -29.34 -14.29
N SER A 2 38.84 -29.77 -14.51
CA SER A 2 38.28 -30.02 -15.84
C SER A 2 37.42 -28.84 -16.28
N ALA A 3 37.43 -28.51 -17.58
CA ALA A 3 36.64 -27.42 -18.18
C ALA A 3 35.11 -27.54 -17.96
N SER A 4 34.65 -28.70 -17.48
CA SER A 4 33.26 -28.97 -17.10
C SER A 4 32.81 -28.26 -15.82
N ASP A 5 33.73 -27.90 -14.90
CA ASP A 5 33.38 -27.19 -13.65
C ASP A 5 32.96 -25.73 -13.92
N PHE A 6 33.39 -25.14 -15.04
CA PHE A 6 32.99 -23.79 -15.45
C PHE A 6 31.62 -23.73 -16.14
N ALA A 7 31.07 -24.89 -16.54
CA ALA A 7 29.78 -24.96 -17.22
C ALA A 7 28.59 -25.13 -16.24
N GLU A 8 28.85 -25.49 -14.97
CA GLU A 8 27.87 -25.53 -13.89
C GLU A 8 27.65 -24.15 -13.20
N GLY A 9 28.07 -23.06 -13.86
CA GLY A 9 27.51 -21.73 -13.61
C GLY A 9 26.07 -21.64 -14.12
N GLY A 10 25.21 -22.58 -13.69
CA GLY A 10 23.80 -22.64 -14.01
C GLY A 10 23.14 -21.37 -13.47
N ALA A 11 23.06 -20.35 -14.31
CA ALA A 11 22.18 -19.22 -14.11
C ALA A 11 20.77 -19.81 -14.04
N THR A 12 20.32 -20.13 -12.82
CA THR A 12 18.93 -20.47 -12.54
C THR A 12 18.10 -19.42 -13.25
N PRO A 13 17.22 -19.79 -14.20
CA PRO A 13 16.41 -18.82 -14.90
C PRO A 13 15.65 -18.06 -13.82
N ARG A 14 16.04 -16.80 -13.61
CA ARG A 14 15.37 -15.89 -12.68
C ARG A 14 14.01 -15.72 -13.31
N LYS A 15 13.05 -16.59 -12.95
CA LYS A 15 11.67 -16.62 -13.48
C LYS A 15 11.25 -15.17 -13.55
N ALA A 16 11.25 -14.61 -14.76
CA ALA A 16 10.98 -13.19 -14.96
C ALA A 16 9.65 -12.96 -14.24
N ALA A 17 9.66 -12.07 -13.25
CA ALA A 17 8.49 -11.85 -12.41
C ALA A 17 7.30 -11.62 -13.35
N GLU A 18 6.41 -12.61 -13.40
CA GLU A 18 5.40 -12.71 -14.43
C GLU A 18 4.65 -11.37 -14.50
N PRO A 19 4.56 -10.67 -15.64
CA PRO A 19 4.03 -9.31 -15.72
C PRO A 19 2.66 -9.14 -15.04
N ARG A 20 1.85 -10.20 -15.05
CA ARG A 20 0.56 -10.33 -14.35
C ARG A 20 0.66 -10.08 -12.84
N HIS A 21 1.76 -10.50 -12.22
CA HIS A 21 2.05 -10.28 -10.79
C HIS A 21 2.16 -8.80 -10.45
N LEU A 22 2.94 -8.06 -11.24
CA LEU A 22 3.21 -6.64 -11.02
C LEU A 22 1.96 -5.82 -11.29
N PHE A 23 1.21 -6.18 -12.33
CA PHE A 23 -0.06 -5.56 -12.66
C PHE A 23 -1.11 -5.76 -11.56
N PHE A 24 -1.24 -6.98 -11.03
CA PHE A 24 -2.15 -7.28 -9.92
C PHE A 24 -1.79 -6.49 -8.66
N LYS A 25 -0.50 -6.40 -8.32
CA LYS A 25 -0.03 -5.57 -7.20
C LYS A 25 -0.32 -4.09 -7.40
N GLY A 26 -0.08 -3.57 -8.61
CA GLY A 26 -0.42 -2.19 -8.97
C GLY A 26 -1.90 -1.90 -8.76
N ILE A 27 -2.79 -2.75 -9.31
CA ILE A 27 -4.24 -2.60 -9.14
C ILE A 27 -4.66 -2.72 -7.66
N ALA A 28 -4.11 -3.69 -6.93
CA ALA A 28 -4.44 -3.85 -5.51
C ALA A 28 -4.03 -2.62 -4.68
N GLY A 29 -2.83 -2.08 -4.91
CA GLY A 29 -2.37 -0.86 -4.24
C GLY A 29 -3.17 0.37 -4.66
N LEU A 30 -3.57 0.46 -5.93
CA LEU A 30 -4.41 1.54 -6.44
C LEU A 30 -5.79 1.52 -5.79
N LEU A 31 -6.49 0.38 -5.89
CA LEU A 31 -7.89 0.23 -5.47
C LEU A 31 -8.08 0.15 -3.96
N LEU A 32 -7.17 -0.50 -3.24
CA LEU A 32 -7.28 -0.63 -1.77
C LEU A 32 -6.50 0.45 -1.03
N GLY A 33 -5.44 0.99 -1.63
CA GLY A 33 -4.68 2.07 -1.01
C GLY A 33 -5.43 3.40 -1.03
N PHE A 34 -6.19 3.68 -2.08
CA PHE A 34 -6.96 4.93 -2.20
C PHE A 34 -8.01 5.11 -1.08
N PRO A 35 -8.94 4.15 -0.84
CA PRO A 35 -9.89 4.26 0.25
C PRO A 35 -9.17 4.32 1.61
N PHE A 36 -8.13 3.50 1.82
CA PHE A 36 -7.36 3.56 3.07
C PHE A 36 -6.83 4.96 3.37
N SER A 37 -6.26 5.64 2.37
CA SER A 37 -5.75 7.00 2.52
C SER A 37 -6.84 8.02 2.81
N LEU A 38 -8.02 7.89 2.19
CA LEU A 38 -9.16 8.77 2.47
C LEU A 38 -9.64 8.62 3.91
N TRP A 39 -9.87 7.38 4.36
CA TRP A 39 -10.34 7.13 5.72
C TRP A 39 -9.29 7.55 6.77
N THR A 40 -8.00 7.32 6.50
CA THR A 40 -6.92 7.75 7.41
C THR A 40 -6.79 9.27 7.48
N SER A 41 -6.92 9.95 6.34
CA SER A 41 -6.93 11.43 6.29
C SER A 41 -8.07 12.00 7.12
N TRP A 42 -9.27 11.45 6.95
CA TRP A 42 -10.44 11.83 7.74
C TRP A 42 -10.23 11.57 9.22
N LEU A 43 -9.73 10.39 9.61
CA LEU A 43 -9.44 10.07 11.00
C LEU A 43 -8.49 11.11 11.61
N LEU A 44 -7.36 11.39 10.97
CA LEU A 44 -6.37 12.36 11.48
C LEU A 44 -6.94 13.77 11.65
N MET A 45 -7.78 14.21 10.72
CA MET A 45 -8.33 15.57 10.76
C MET A 45 -9.55 15.67 11.68
N TYR A 46 -10.35 14.61 11.82
CA TYR A 46 -11.62 14.63 12.53
C TYR A 46 -11.59 14.08 13.96
N THR A 47 -10.50 13.42 14.39
CA THR A 47 -10.32 12.99 15.79
C THR A 47 -9.60 14.01 16.69
N GLY A 48 -9.43 15.26 16.22
CA GLY A 48 -8.85 16.35 17.02
C GLY A 48 -7.33 16.53 16.91
N LEU A 49 -6.63 15.79 16.04
CA LEU A 49 -5.22 16.06 15.70
C LEU A 49 -5.06 17.14 14.61
N GLY A 50 -6.16 17.50 13.93
CA GLY A 50 -6.15 18.49 12.85
C GLY A 50 -6.28 19.94 13.33
N PRO A 51 -6.02 20.92 12.45
CA PRO A 51 -6.25 22.33 12.73
C PRO A 51 -7.69 22.60 13.20
N ALA A 52 -7.86 23.46 14.21
CA ALA A 52 -9.19 23.81 14.74
C ALA A 52 -10.04 24.63 13.74
N VAL A 53 -9.41 25.20 12.71
CA VAL A 53 -10.06 26.04 11.71
C VAL A 53 -10.50 25.18 10.53
N ALA A 54 -11.81 25.15 10.24
CA ALA A 54 -12.40 24.28 9.22
C ALA A 54 -11.75 24.38 7.82
N PRO A 55 -11.45 25.58 7.26
CA PRO A 55 -10.86 25.66 5.92
C PRO A 55 -9.43 25.11 5.83
N ALA A 56 -8.62 25.31 6.88
CA ALA A 56 -7.25 24.80 6.92
C ALA A 56 -7.23 23.28 7.11
N ARG A 57 -8.15 22.75 7.92
CA ARG A 57 -8.32 21.32 8.17
C ARG A 57 -8.68 20.55 6.92
N ASP A 58 -9.63 21.04 6.13
CA ASP A 58 -10.05 20.36 4.90
C ASP A 58 -8.97 20.42 3.81
N GLN A 59 -8.20 21.52 3.74
CA GLN A 59 -7.03 21.61 2.86
C GLN A 59 -5.96 20.58 3.26
N VAL A 60 -5.61 20.49 4.53
CA VAL A 60 -4.65 19.49 5.03
C VAL A 60 -5.17 18.06 4.77
N ALA A 61 -6.46 17.82 4.96
CA ALA A 61 -7.11 16.55 4.65
C ALA A 61 -6.92 16.18 3.17
N MET A 62 -7.10 17.13 2.25
CA MET A 62 -6.89 16.88 0.81
C MET A 62 -5.43 16.57 0.49
N TRP A 63 -4.49 17.34 1.05
CA TRP A 63 -3.08 17.21 0.73
C TRP A 63 -2.45 15.94 1.30
N ILE A 64 -2.91 15.43 2.45
CA ILE A 64 -2.30 14.25 3.09
C ILE A 64 -2.71 12.91 2.44
N VAL A 65 -3.80 12.90 1.66
CA VAL A 65 -4.26 11.69 0.95
C VAL A 65 -3.24 11.21 -0.06
N ILE A 66 -2.64 12.11 -0.84
CA ILE A 66 -1.64 11.79 -1.86
C ILE A 66 -0.39 11.10 -1.27
N PRO A 67 0.32 11.66 -0.27
CA PRO A 67 1.51 11.03 0.30
C PRO A 67 1.17 9.71 1.02
N LEU A 68 0.01 9.62 1.69
CA LEU A 68 -0.46 8.35 2.27
C LEU A 68 -0.66 7.30 1.17
N TRP A 69 -1.31 7.68 0.07
CA TRP A 69 -1.60 6.77 -1.03
C TRP A 69 -0.33 6.29 -1.72
N CYS A 70 0.60 7.20 -2.02
CA CYS A 70 1.90 6.85 -2.59
C CYS A 70 2.69 5.92 -1.67
N THR A 71 2.69 6.16 -0.36
CA THR A 71 3.40 5.32 0.63
C THR A 71 2.85 3.89 0.64
N VAL A 72 1.52 3.75 0.70
CA VAL A 72 0.85 2.45 0.64
C VAL A 72 1.15 1.75 -0.68
N PHE A 73 1.09 2.48 -1.80
CA PHE A 73 1.43 1.95 -3.12
C PHE A 73 2.88 1.44 -3.18
N SER A 74 3.86 2.17 -2.62
CA SER A 74 5.24 1.71 -2.54
C SER A 74 5.40 0.44 -1.68
N ILE A 75 4.69 0.34 -0.55
CA ILE A 75 4.72 -0.84 0.33
C ILE A 75 4.19 -2.09 -0.40
N VAL A 76 3.15 -1.94 -1.22
CA VAL A 76 2.56 -3.03 -2.02
C VAL A 76 3.57 -3.65 -2.99
N PHE A 77 4.44 -2.82 -3.57
CA PHE A 77 5.52 -3.30 -4.43
C PHE A 77 6.60 -4.04 -3.63
N LEU A 78 6.93 -3.58 -2.42
CA LEU A 78 7.91 -4.21 -1.53
C LEU A 78 7.43 -5.55 -0.94
N ALA A 79 6.11 -5.77 -0.84
CA ALA A 79 5.54 -6.98 -0.27
C ALA A 79 5.92 -8.25 -1.04
N ARG A 80 6.53 -9.22 -0.37
CA ARG A 80 7.03 -10.47 -1.01
C ARG A 80 5.92 -11.44 -1.43
N SER A 81 4.72 -11.32 -0.87
CA SER A 81 3.57 -12.21 -1.13
C SER A 81 2.30 -11.42 -1.47
N ARG A 82 1.61 -11.82 -2.56
CA ARG A 82 0.36 -11.21 -3.05
C ARG A 82 -0.76 -11.29 -2.02
N ALA A 83 -0.93 -12.47 -1.41
CA ALA A 83 -2.00 -12.73 -0.45
C ALA A 83 -1.80 -11.92 0.84
N ARG A 84 -0.56 -11.81 1.33
CA ARG A 84 -0.26 -10.95 2.49
C ARG A 84 -0.45 -9.48 2.19
N CYS A 85 -0.12 -9.04 0.98
CA CYS A 85 -0.30 -7.66 0.56
C CYS A 85 -1.79 -7.27 0.52
N VAL A 86 -2.60 -8.06 -0.20
CA VAL A 86 -4.04 -7.82 -0.30
C VAL A 86 -4.71 -8.00 1.06
N GLY A 87 -4.39 -9.07 1.78
CA GLY A 87 -4.93 -9.32 3.12
C GLY A 87 -4.60 -8.20 4.10
N GLY A 88 -3.35 -7.70 4.08
CA GLY A 88 -2.94 -6.56 4.90
C GLY A 88 -3.67 -5.27 4.53
N LEU A 89 -3.85 -4.99 3.25
CA LEU A 89 -4.61 -3.81 2.77
C LEU A 89 -6.09 -3.88 3.12
N VAL A 90 -6.72 -5.05 2.95
CA VAL A 90 -8.12 -5.27 3.32
C VAL A 90 -8.28 -5.13 4.84
N LEU A 91 -7.40 -5.75 5.62
CA LEU A 91 -7.39 -5.62 7.08
C LEU A 91 -7.20 -4.16 7.50
N ALA A 92 -6.26 -3.44 6.87
CA ALA A 92 -6.01 -2.04 7.17
C ALA A 92 -7.22 -1.16 6.86
N ASN A 93 -7.89 -1.37 5.72
CA ASN A 93 -9.15 -0.69 5.41
C ASN A 93 -10.24 -1.03 6.44
N ALA A 94 -10.39 -2.31 6.80
CA ALA A 94 -11.37 -2.74 7.80
C ALA A 94 -11.11 -2.14 9.18
N VAL A 95 -9.84 -2.03 9.58
CA VAL A 95 -9.43 -1.41 10.86
C VAL A 95 -9.77 0.07 10.87
N VAL A 96 -9.38 0.83 9.84
CA VAL A 96 -9.68 2.27 9.80
C VAL A 96 -11.18 2.52 9.67
N GLY A 97 -11.88 1.70 8.88
CA GLY A 97 -13.34 1.73 8.77
C GLY A 97 -14.06 1.44 10.09
N GLY A 98 -13.60 0.42 10.81
CA GLY A 98 -14.12 0.07 12.14
C GLY A 98 -13.83 1.14 13.18
N LEU A 99 -12.62 1.70 13.19
CA LEU A 99 -12.24 2.82 14.06
C LEU A 99 -13.17 4.02 13.85
N TRP A 100 -13.40 4.41 12.60
CA TRP A 100 -14.32 5.50 12.29
C TRP A 100 -15.76 5.19 12.69
N TRP A 101 -16.24 3.96 12.49
CA TRP A 101 -17.58 3.55 12.95
C TRP A 101 -17.74 3.65 14.46
N VAL A 102 -16.69 3.33 15.23
CA VAL A 102 -16.70 3.45 16.70
C VAL A 102 -16.63 4.90 17.17
N MET A 103 -16.04 5.79 16.36
CA MET A 103 -15.83 7.21 16.69
C MET A 103 -16.97 8.14 16.22
N GLN A 104 -17.88 7.66 15.38
CA GLN A 104 -19.14 8.31 15.01
C GLN A 104 -20.21 8.06 16.07
#